data_AF-H3AXQ8-F1
#
_entry.id   AF-H3AXQ8-F1
#
_cell.length_a   1.000
_cell.length_b   1.000
_cell.length_c   1.000
_cell.angle_alpha   90.00
_cell.angle_beta   90.00
_cell.angle_gamma   90.00
#
_symmetry.space_group_name_H-M   'P 1'
#
loop_
_entity.id
_entity.type
_entity.pdbx_description
1 polymer ?
#
loop_
_entity_poly.entity_id
_entity_poly.type
_entity_poly.pdbx_seq_one_letter_code
_entity_poly.pdbx_strand_id
1 'polypeptide(L)'
;LRVTPTVATLCFISLIDESPFGSGFSLDTYFLWDSLLPRFLNEDYMVQVHINDYLDIFCPHYEVEVPEGRTEEFTLYMVGYDEYVGCYDTPQAFKRWECNKPFAPYGPIRFSEKIQRFTPFSLGVEFRPGNDYYYV
;
A
#
# COMPACT_ATOMS: atom_id res chain seq x y z
N LEU A 1 -9.66 30.28 13.76
CA LEU A 1 -9.76 29.66 12.42
C LEU A 1 -9.18 28.26 12.53
N ARG A 2 -10.02 27.21 12.70
CA ARG A 2 -9.54 25.83 12.64
C ARG A 2 -9.35 25.50 11.16
N VAL A 3 -8.11 25.35 10.74
CA VAL A 3 -7.76 24.80 9.42
C VAL A 3 -8.24 23.36 9.44
N THR A 4 -9.37 23.08 8.80
CA THR A 4 -9.77 21.70 8.50
C THR A 4 -8.76 21.16 7.49
N PRO A 5 -8.03 20.07 7.78
CA PRO A 5 -7.09 19.51 6.81
C PRO A 5 -7.86 19.08 5.55
N THR A 6 -7.42 19.56 4.39
CA THR A 6 -7.93 19.16 3.06
C THR A 6 -7.34 17.83 2.58
N VAL A 7 -6.58 17.16 3.45
CA VAL A 7 -5.70 16.04 3.18
C VAL A 7 -6.24 14.82 3.91
N ALA A 8 -6.20 13.65 3.27
CA ALA A 8 -6.42 12.36 3.90
C ALA A 8 -5.06 11.69 4.16
N THR A 9 -4.98 10.90 5.23
CA THR A 9 -3.75 10.19 5.61
C THR A 9 -3.89 8.72 5.31
N LEU A 10 -2.91 8.12 4.64
CA LEU A 10 -2.85 6.68 4.40
C LEU A 10 -1.69 6.09 5.22
N CYS A 11 -2.00 5.13 6.07
CA CYS A 11 -1.01 4.45 6.92
C CYS A 11 -0.82 3.00 6.47
N PHE A 12 0.42 2.55 6.43
CA PHE A 12 0.82 1.22 5.97
C PHE A 12 1.72 0.53 7.00
N ILE A 13 1.41 -0.73 7.32
CA ILE A 13 2.32 -1.62 8.05
C ILE A 13 2.79 -2.72 7.11
N SER A 14 4.08 -3.02 7.12
CA SER A 14 4.64 -4.18 6.45
C SER A 14 4.65 -5.38 7.38
N LEU A 15 3.96 -6.46 7.00
CA LEU A 15 4.21 -7.80 7.54
C LEU A 15 5.47 -8.36 6.87
N ILE A 16 6.64 -8.22 7.50
CA ILE A 16 7.90 -8.80 6.99
C ILE A 16 8.22 -10.06 7.82
N ASP A 17 8.33 -11.21 7.16
CA ASP A 17 9.11 -12.36 7.64
C ASP A 17 10.55 -12.20 7.12
N GLU A 18 11.56 -12.34 7.99
CA GLU A 18 12.94 -11.87 7.78
C GLU A 18 13.59 -12.34 6.45
N SER A 19 14.19 -11.43 5.66
CA SER A 19 15.38 -11.77 4.85
C SER A 19 16.21 -10.54 4.38
N PRO A 20 17.49 -10.71 3.95
CA PRO A 20 18.51 -9.65 3.95
C PRO A 20 18.91 -9.10 2.55
N PHE A 21 19.24 -7.80 2.52
CA PHE A 21 19.98 -6.99 1.50
C PHE A 21 19.21 -6.26 0.35
N GLY A 22 19.35 -4.90 0.31
CA GLY A 22 20.12 -4.25 -0.78
C GLY A 22 19.51 -3.24 -1.79
N SER A 23 19.08 -2.04 -1.32
CA SER A 23 19.19 -0.68 -1.93
C SER A 23 18.74 -0.30 -3.38
N GLY A 24 17.94 0.78 -3.50
CA GLY A 24 17.92 1.72 -4.64
C GLY A 24 16.76 2.75 -4.62
N PHE A 25 17.03 4.06 -4.51
CA PHE A 25 16.02 5.14 -4.45
C PHE A 25 16.03 6.05 -5.69
N SER A 26 14.85 6.46 -6.17
CA SER A 26 14.60 7.70 -6.94
C SER A 26 13.14 8.16 -6.77
N LEU A 27 12.91 9.48 -6.70
CA LEU A 27 11.66 10.14 -6.28
C LEU A 27 10.93 10.77 -7.49
N ASP A 28 9.73 10.28 -7.81
CA ASP A 28 8.49 11.07 -7.86
C ASP A 28 7.44 10.26 -7.05
N THR A 29 6.18 10.67 -6.92
CA THR A 29 5.16 10.02 -6.06
C THR A 29 4.76 8.61 -6.54
N TYR A 30 5.71 7.66 -6.45
CA TYR A 30 5.59 6.26 -6.79
C TYR A 30 5.72 5.49 -5.47
N PHE A 31 4.76 4.63 -5.15
CA PHE A 31 4.85 3.78 -3.98
C PHE A 31 5.38 2.41 -4.38
N LEU A 32 6.67 2.21 -4.18
CA LEU A 32 7.32 0.92 -4.32
C LEU A 32 7.12 0.14 -3.02
N TRP A 33 6.39 -0.99 -3.08
CA TRP A 33 6.33 -1.93 -1.97
C TRP A 33 7.59 -2.78 -2.00
N ASP A 34 8.61 -2.32 -1.29
CA ASP A 34 9.87 -3.04 -1.10
C ASP A 34 10.14 -3.07 0.41
N SER A 35 10.12 -4.28 0.97
CA SER A 35 10.33 -4.56 2.40
C SER A 35 11.69 -4.04 2.90
N LEU A 36 12.64 -3.82 1.99
CA LEU A 36 13.99 -3.36 2.25
C LEU A 36 14.09 -1.83 2.35
N LEU A 37 13.01 -1.08 2.05
CA LEU A 37 13.01 0.36 2.19
C LEU A 37 13.00 0.76 3.68
N PRO A 38 13.93 1.61 4.14
CA PRO A 38 13.99 2.06 5.54
C PRO A 38 12.70 2.70 6.07
N ARG A 39 11.82 3.14 5.16
CA ARG A 39 10.55 3.77 5.52
C ARG A 39 9.46 2.76 5.90
N PHE A 40 9.54 1.51 5.44
CA PHE A 40 8.66 0.42 5.88
C PHE A 40 9.19 -0.24 7.16
N LEU A 41 10.51 -0.31 7.33
CA LEU A 41 11.17 -0.86 8.53
C LEU A 41 10.87 -0.10 9.83
N ASN A 42 10.36 1.13 9.73
CA ASN A 42 10.00 1.95 10.90
C ASN A 42 8.52 1.82 11.29
N GLU A 43 7.75 0.90 10.69
CA GLU A 43 6.33 0.59 11.00
C GLU A 43 5.32 1.76 10.91
N ASP A 44 5.79 2.97 10.60
CA ASP A 44 5.01 4.21 10.56
C ASP A 44 5.04 4.85 9.16
N TYR A 45 4.76 4.07 8.11
CA TYR A 45 4.73 4.62 6.75
C TYR A 45 3.41 5.34 6.48
N MET A 46 3.48 6.67 6.45
CA MET A 46 2.34 7.56 6.28
C MET A 46 2.46 8.39 4.98
N VAL A 47 1.40 8.41 4.18
CA VAL A 47 1.31 9.25 2.97
C VAL A 47 0.12 10.20 3.09
N GLN A 48 0.38 11.48 2.80
CA GLN A 48 -0.66 12.50 2.72
C GLN A 48 -1.15 12.63 1.27
N VAL A 49 -2.46 12.50 1.06
CA VAL A 49 -3.10 12.56 -0.26
C VAL A 49 -4.25 13.56 -0.27
N HIS A 50 -4.52 14.16 -1.43
CA HIS A 50 -5.68 15.01 -1.64
C HIS A 50 -6.81 14.28 -2.36
N ILE A 51 -8.02 14.81 -2.23
CA ILE A 51 -9.15 14.33 -3.03
C ILE A 51 -8.88 14.58 -4.51
N ASN A 52 -9.10 13.55 -5.31
CA ASN A 52 -8.85 13.38 -6.74
C ASN A 52 -7.40 13.06 -7.12
N ASP A 53 -6.52 12.86 -6.13
CA ASP A 53 -5.20 12.28 -6.38
C ASP A 53 -5.32 10.79 -6.74
N TYR A 54 -4.23 10.27 -7.29
CA TYR A 54 -4.03 8.84 -7.51
C TYR A 54 -2.88 8.37 -6.63
N LEU A 55 -3.09 7.26 -5.93
CA LEU A 55 -2.05 6.52 -5.23
C LEU A 55 -1.71 5.29 -6.07
N ASP A 56 -0.48 5.26 -6.59
CA ASP A 56 0.02 4.15 -7.39
C ASP A 56 0.91 3.24 -6.53
N ILE A 57 0.43 2.02 -6.29
CA ILE A 57 1.12 0.96 -5.56
C ILE A 57 1.75 -0.03 -6.52
N PHE A 58 3.06 -0.25 -6.40
CA PHE A 58 3.79 -1.21 -7.21
C PHE A 58 4.08 -2.48 -6.41
N CYS A 59 3.74 -3.63 -7.00
CA CYS A 59 4.07 -4.94 -6.46
C CYS A 59 5.58 -5.23 -6.60
N PRO A 60 6.14 -6.08 -5.72
CA PRO A 60 7.49 -6.60 -5.86
C PRO A 60 7.69 -7.25 -7.23
N HIS A 61 8.83 -6.99 -7.84
CA HIS A 61 9.18 -7.52 -9.16
C HIS A 61 10.62 -8.00 -9.17
N TYR A 62 10.82 -9.18 -9.75
CA TYR A 62 12.11 -9.82 -9.86
C TYR A 62 12.42 -10.06 -11.33
N GLU A 63 13.60 -9.60 -11.79
CA GLU A 63 14.03 -9.73 -13.19
C GLU A 63 14.49 -11.15 -13.53
N VAL A 64 14.89 -11.92 -12.53
CA VAL A 64 15.43 -13.27 -12.68
C VAL A 64 14.62 -14.23 -11.82
N GLU A 65 14.34 -15.41 -12.33
CA GLU A 65 13.72 -16.49 -11.56
C GLU A 65 14.55 -16.79 -10.32
N VAL A 66 14.03 -16.37 -9.17
CA VAL A 66 14.55 -16.69 -7.84
C VAL A 66 13.93 -18.01 -7.36
N PRO A 67 14.65 -18.80 -6.54
CA PRO A 67 14.11 -20.03 -5.98
C PRO A 67 12.77 -19.83 -5.27
N GLU A 68 11.92 -20.85 -5.37
CA GLU A 68 10.58 -20.87 -4.76
C GLU A 68 10.66 -20.52 -3.26
N GLY A 69 9.78 -19.62 -2.82
CA GLY A 69 9.77 -19.10 -1.43
C GLY A 69 10.73 -17.94 -1.15
N ARG A 70 11.42 -17.40 -2.16
CA ARG A 70 12.20 -16.14 -2.04
C ARG A 70 11.57 -14.94 -2.73
N THR A 71 10.43 -15.13 -3.37
CA THR A 71 9.64 -14.05 -3.94
C THR A 71 8.64 -13.55 -2.93
N GLU A 72 8.59 -12.24 -2.75
CA GLU A 72 7.56 -11.61 -1.92
C GLU A 72 6.22 -11.56 -2.68
N GLU A 73 5.20 -12.14 -2.06
CA GLU A 73 3.82 -12.08 -2.50
C GLU A 73 2.94 -11.67 -1.33
N PHE A 74 2.02 -10.75 -1.55
CA PHE A 74 1.13 -10.27 -0.50
C PHE A 74 -0.24 -9.85 -1.06
N THR A 75 -1.24 -9.82 -0.19
CA THR A 75 -2.56 -9.26 -0.49
C THR A 75 -2.71 -7.98 0.33
N LEU A 76 -3.08 -6.90 -0.35
CA LEU A 76 -3.29 -5.60 0.28
C LEU A 76 -4.73 -5.51 0.79
N TYR A 77 -4.88 -5.28 2.09
CA TYR A 77 -6.19 -5.09 2.71
C TYR A 77 -6.37 -3.66 3.19
N MET A 78 -7.59 -3.16 3.03
CA MET A 78 -8.02 -1.95 3.73
C MET A 78 -8.74 -2.36 5.01
N VAL A 79 -8.25 -1.83 6.13
CA VAL A 79 -8.67 -2.23 7.48
C VAL A 79 -9.04 -1.03 8.35
N GLY A 80 -9.63 -1.31 9.52
CA GLY A 80 -9.85 -0.31 10.56
C GLY A 80 -8.58 -0.03 11.35
N TYR A 81 -8.68 0.92 12.29
CA TYR A 81 -7.54 1.33 13.11
C TYR A 81 -7.06 0.23 14.07
N ASP A 82 -7.99 -0.50 14.69
CA ASP A 82 -7.64 -1.56 15.65
C ASP A 82 -6.93 -2.73 14.95
N GLU A 83 -7.40 -3.10 13.76
CA GLU A 83 -6.77 -4.10 12.88
C GLU A 83 -5.39 -3.67 12.39
N TYR A 84 -5.25 -2.39 12.03
CA TYR A 84 -3.96 -1.81 11.66
C TYR A 84 -2.96 -1.93 12.81
N VAL A 85 -3.30 -1.45 14.01
CA VAL A 85 -2.42 -1.52 15.19
C VAL A 85 -2.10 -2.97 15.57
N GLY A 86 -3.07 -3.88 15.44
CA GLY A 86 -2.89 -5.30 15.74
C GLY A 86 -2.19 -6.10 14.64
N CYS A 87 -1.97 -5.51 13.46
CA CYS A 87 -1.39 -6.16 12.30
C CYS A 87 -2.11 -7.46 11.90
N TYR A 88 -3.44 -7.44 11.84
CA TYR A 88 -4.26 -8.57 11.42
C TYR A 88 -5.40 -8.13 10.50
N ASP A 89 -5.76 -8.98 9.54
CA ASP A 89 -6.97 -8.80 8.75
C ASP A 89 -8.17 -9.53 9.42
N THR A 90 -9.37 -9.15 9.00
CA THR A 90 -10.60 -9.83 9.39
C THR A 90 -11.32 -10.34 8.14
N PRO A 91 -12.23 -11.33 8.23
CA PRO A 91 -13.04 -11.71 7.07
C PRO A 91 -13.87 -10.56 6.47
N GLN A 92 -14.07 -9.49 7.23
CA GLN A 92 -14.74 -8.26 6.81
C GLN A 92 -13.78 -7.23 6.19
N ALA A 93 -12.46 -7.43 6.31
CA ALA A 93 -11.46 -6.57 5.71
C ALA A 93 -11.60 -6.58 4.18
N PHE A 94 -11.47 -5.39 3.60
CA PHE A 94 -11.71 -5.23 2.19
C PHE A 94 -10.41 -5.43 1.41
N LYS A 95 -10.30 -6.59 0.73
CA LYS A 95 -9.19 -6.87 -0.18
C LYS A 95 -9.16 -5.81 -1.29
N ARG A 96 -8.07 -5.03 -1.36
CA ARG A 96 -7.87 -3.99 -2.37
C ARG A 96 -7.12 -4.52 -3.58
N TRP A 97 -6.06 -5.30 -3.36
CA TRP A 97 -5.22 -5.81 -4.43
C TRP A 97 -4.47 -7.07 -4.01
N GLU A 98 -3.95 -7.81 -4.98
CA GLU A 98 -3.14 -9.00 -4.76
C GLU A 98 -1.88 -8.93 -5.64
N CYS A 99 -0.72 -8.97 -4.98
CA CYS A 99 0.59 -9.04 -5.60
C CYS A 99 1.04 -10.50 -5.63
N ASN A 100 0.66 -11.23 -6.70
CA ASN A 100 0.92 -12.67 -6.89
C ASN A 100 1.64 -12.98 -8.23
N LYS A 101 2.27 -11.96 -8.83
CA LYS A 101 2.98 -12.08 -10.12
C LYS A 101 4.36 -11.43 -10.04
N PRO A 102 5.29 -12.02 -9.29
CA PRO A 102 6.65 -11.48 -9.12
C PRO A 102 7.42 -11.34 -10.43
N PHE A 103 7.14 -12.20 -11.42
CA PHE A 103 7.84 -12.23 -12.73
C PHE A 103 7.00 -11.67 -13.87
N ALA A 104 6.17 -10.66 -13.61
CA ALA A 104 5.32 -10.06 -14.64
C ALA A 104 6.17 -9.58 -15.85
N PRO A 105 5.77 -9.90 -17.10
CA PRO A 105 6.63 -9.74 -18.28
C PRO A 105 6.91 -8.29 -18.69
N TYR A 106 6.17 -7.34 -18.11
CA TYR A 106 6.26 -5.91 -18.44
C TYR A 106 6.71 -5.06 -17.25
N GLY A 107 7.47 -5.65 -16.34
CA GLY A 107 7.94 -4.99 -15.12
C GLY A 107 6.94 -5.07 -13.96
N PRO A 108 7.15 -4.27 -12.90
CA PRO A 108 6.31 -4.26 -11.71
C PRO A 108 4.84 -3.97 -12.03
N ILE A 109 3.94 -4.76 -11.45
CA ILE A 109 2.50 -4.52 -11.56
C ILE A 109 2.13 -3.31 -10.72
N ARG A 110 1.38 -2.39 -11.34
CA ARG A 110 0.87 -1.18 -10.70
C ARG A 110 -0.62 -1.28 -10.41
N PHE A 111 -0.99 -1.11 -9.15
CA PHE A 111 -2.34 -0.86 -8.69
C PHE A 111 -2.54 0.64 -8.47
N SER A 112 -3.59 1.22 -9.05
CA SER A 112 -3.87 2.66 -8.91
C SER A 112 -5.17 2.85 -8.12
N GLU A 113 -5.07 3.44 -6.94
CA GLU A 113 -6.22 3.86 -6.13
C GLU A 113 -6.54 5.32 -6.44
N LYS A 114 -7.78 5.60 -6.83
CA LYS A 114 -8.25 6.98 -6.99
C LYS A 114 -8.85 7.47 -5.67
N ILE A 115 -8.28 8.53 -5.11
CA ILE A 115 -8.73 9.12 -3.85
C ILE A 115 -9.96 9.98 -4.10
N GLN A 116 -11.14 9.37 -4.22
CA GLN A 116 -12.37 10.08 -4.60
C GLN A 116 -13.41 10.08 -3.49
N ARG A 117 -14.20 11.16 -3.40
CA ARG A 117 -15.30 11.27 -2.41
C ARG A 117 -16.50 10.39 -2.73
N PHE A 118 -16.72 10.11 -4.02
CA PHE A 118 -17.85 9.35 -4.49
C PHE A 118 -17.33 8.36 -5.52
N THR A 119 -17.75 7.12 -5.38
CA THR A 119 -17.42 6.05 -6.31
C THR A 119 -18.70 5.50 -6.92
N PRO A 120 -18.78 5.36 -8.26
CA PRO A 120 -19.93 4.73 -8.89
C PRO A 120 -19.94 3.20 -8.70
N PHE A 121 -18.88 2.63 -8.12
CA PHE A 121 -18.74 1.20 -7.91
C PHE A 121 -19.23 0.81 -6.51
N SER A 122 -20.11 -0.19 -6.41
CA SER A 122 -20.72 -0.61 -5.14
C SER A 122 -19.72 -1.13 -4.10
N LEU A 123 -18.56 -1.62 -4.54
CA LEU A 123 -17.45 -2.04 -3.68
C LEU A 123 -16.28 -1.04 -3.73
N GLY A 124 -16.51 0.18 -4.22
CA GLY A 124 -15.50 1.22 -4.21
C GLY A 124 -15.34 1.84 -2.82
N VAL A 125 -14.18 2.45 -2.58
CA VAL A 125 -13.89 3.18 -1.35
C VAL A 125 -14.15 4.66 -1.56
N GLU A 126 -14.73 5.33 -0.56
CA GLU A 126 -14.96 6.77 -0.55
C GLU A 126 -14.06 7.46 0.47
N PHE A 127 -13.26 8.42 0.00
CA PHE A 127 -12.29 9.16 0.80
C PHE A 127 -12.84 10.53 1.22
N ARG A 128 -12.64 10.90 2.49
CA ARG A 128 -13.06 12.16 3.09
C ARG A 128 -11.83 12.90 3.61
N PRO A 129 -11.72 14.22 3.35
CA PRO A 129 -10.63 15.03 3.89
C PRO A 129 -10.63 15.01 5.42
N GLY A 130 -9.44 14.97 6.02
CA GLY A 130 -9.25 14.95 7.46
C GLY A 130 -9.51 13.60 8.13
N ASN A 131 -9.78 12.56 7.34
CA ASN A 131 -9.84 11.18 7.83
C ASN A 131 -8.54 10.45 7.49
N ASP A 132 -8.22 9.49 8.34
CA ASP A 132 -7.11 8.56 8.17
C ASP A 132 -7.66 7.21 7.69
N TYR A 133 -6.88 6.53 6.86
CA TYR A 133 -7.22 5.27 6.23
C TYR A 133 -6.03 4.31 6.33
N TYR A 134 -6.31 3.04 6.59
CA TYR A 134 -5.29 2.09 7.01
C TYR A 134 -5.21 0.89 6.08
N TYR A 135 -3.98 0.50 5.79
CA TYR A 135 -3.64 -0.62 4.92
C TYR A 135 -2.64 -1.53 5.62
N VAL A 136 -2.83 -2.84 5.43
CA VAL A 136 -1.94 -3.92 5.89
C VAL A 136 -1.69 -4.90 4.77
#